data_AF-A0A838NJW4-F1
#
_entry.id   AF-A0A838NJW4-F1
#
_cell.length_a   1.000
_cell.length_b   1.000
_cell.length_c   1.000
_cell.angle_alpha   90.00
_cell.angle_beta   90.00
_cell.angle_gamma   90.00
#
_symmetry.space_group_name_H-M   'P 1'
#
loop_
_entity.id
_entity.type
_entity.pdbx_description
1 polymer ?
#
loop_
_entity_poly.entity_id
_entity_poly.type
_entity_poly.pdbx_seq_one_letter_code
_entity_poly.pdbx_strand_id
1 'polypeptide(L)'
;MDPLVITLRFVHVVCGALWVGMFVFSSFFLLPAIQEAGPEGGKVMAGIQRRGLMTVMPLLAIGALISGIWLYLRAAGGMPAEYGRSPVGLAYGLGGLAAIVAWILGMTVMRPSMLKSVALGQSLGPTASAEERQRVMGEVQRLRGRAAGSSRLTAGLLLFAVAAMAVARYL
;
A
#
# COMPACT_ATOMS: atom_id res chain seq x y z
N MET A 1 -3.53 -4.87 31.97
CA MET A 1 -3.13 -5.04 30.56
C MET A 1 -1.64 -5.33 30.55
N ASP A 2 -1.23 -6.41 29.89
CA ASP A 2 0.19 -6.75 29.73
C ASP A 2 0.92 -5.64 28.94
N PRO A 3 2.06 -5.12 29.44
CA PRO A 3 2.87 -4.10 28.74
C PRO A 3 3.16 -4.45 27.28
N LEU A 4 3.36 -5.73 26.96
CA LEU A 4 3.60 -6.18 25.59
C LEU A 4 2.39 -5.90 24.68
N VAL A 5 1.17 -6.16 25.16
CA VAL A 5 -0.07 -5.91 24.39
C VAL A 5 -0.24 -4.42 24.10
N ILE A 6 0.09 -3.57 25.06
CA ILE A 6 0.05 -2.11 24.89
C ILE A 6 1.03 -1.69 23.80
N THR A 7 2.27 -2.17 23.87
CA THR A 7 3.30 -1.87 22.87
C THR A 7 2.90 -2.35 21.47
N LEU A 8 2.41 -3.58 21.34
CA LEU A 8 1.96 -4.12 20.06
C LEU A 8 0.80 -3.31 19.47
N ARG A 9 -0.18 -2.93 20.30
CA ARG A 9 -1.29 -2.06 19.85
C ARG A 9 -0.81 -0.70 19.41
N PHE A 10 0.10 -0.08 20.16
CA PHE A 10 0.68 1.21 19.80
C PHE A 10 1.37 1.15 18.44
N VAL A 11 2.28 0.17 18.25
CA VAL A 11 2.97 -0.04 16.97
C VAL A 11 1.98 -0.30 15.84
N HIS A 12 1.01 -1.19 16.05
CA HIS A 12 0.02 -1.53 15.02
C HIS A 12 -0.78 -0.32 14.57
N VAL A 13 -1.32 0.45 15.52
CA VAL A 13 -2.19 1.59 15.21
C VAL A 13 -1.39 2.74 14.58
N VAL A 14 -0.22 3.07 15.11
CA VAL A 14 0.59 4.18 14.57
C VAL A 14 1.11 3.84 13.17
N CYS A 15 1.70 2.65 12.99
CA CYS A 15 2.17 2.22 11.68
C CYS A 15 1.02 2.07 10.68
N GLY A 16 -0.11 1.49 11.11
CA GLY A 16 -1.30 1.31 10.29
C GLY A 16 -1.92 2.64 9.86
N ALA A 17 -2.10 3.60 10.77
CA ALA A 17 -2.65 4.91 10.46
C ALA A 17 -1.78 5.68 9.44
N LEU A 18 -0.47 5.70 9.65
CA LEU A 18 0.47 6.34 8.72
C LEU A 18 0.49 5.64 7.36
N TRP A 19 0.52 4.31 7.34
CA TRP A 19 0.52 3.54 6.11
C TRP A 19 -0.78 3.72 5.31
N VAL A 20 -1.94 3.46 5.93
CA VAL A 20 -3.23 3.54 5.24
C VAL A 20 -3.52 4.97 4.82
N GLY A 21 -3.37 5.94 5.72
CA GLY A 21 -3.67 7.35 5.44
C GLY A 21 -2.83 7.89 4.27
N MET A 22 -1.52 7.65 4.31
CA MET A 22 -0.62 8.06 3.24
C MET A 22 -0.88 7.31 1.93
N PHE A 23 -1.28 6.04 1.98
CA PHE A 23 -1.58 5.27 0.78
C PHE A 23 -2.85 5.78 0.09
N VAL A 24 -3.91 6.01 0.86
CA VAL A 24 -5.19 6.54 0.37
C VAL A 24 -4.98 7.95 -0.19
N PHE A 25 -4.30 8.83 0.56
CA PHE A 25 -3.93 10.16 0.08
C PHE A 25 -3.13 10.09 -1.24
N SER A 26 -2.13 9.21 -1.30
CA SER A 26 -1.29 9.08 -2.48
C SER A 26 -2.07 8.60 -3.70
N SER A 27 -2.98 7.65 -3.49
CA SER A 27 -3.72 6.98 -4.56
C SER A 27 -4.80 7.87 -5.19
N PHE A 28 -5.52 8.63 -4.36
CA PHE A 28 -6.69 9.39 -4.81
C PHE A 28 -6.42 10.88 -5.02
N PHE A 29 -5.36 11.44 -4.43
CA PHE A 29 -5.09 12.88 -4.49
C PHE A 29 -3.72 13.18 -5.09
N LEU A 30 -2.65 12.67 -4.47
CA LEU A 30 -1.30 13.04 -4.87
C LEU A 30 -0.93 12.56 -6.28
N LEU A 31 -1.17 11.28 -6.58
CA LEU A 31 -0.78 10.71 -7.86
C LEU A 31 -1.59 11.30 -9.03
N PRO A 32 -2.92 11.50 -8.94
CA PRO A 32 -3.67 12.27 -9.93
C PRO A 32 -3.12 13.69 -10.12
N ALA A 33 -2.89 14.43 -9.04
CA ALA A 33 -2.36 15.79 -9.12
C ALA A 33 -0.98 15.85 -9.79
N ILE A 34 -0.09 14.87 -9.52
CA ILE A 34 1.21 14.75 -10.18
C ILE A 34 1.06 14.46 -11.68
N GLN A 35 0.08 13.66 -12.07
CA GLN A 35 -0.18 13.35 -13.48
C GLN A 35 -0.73 14.57 -14.23
N GLU A 36 -1.67 15.30 -13.63
CA GLU A 36 -2.25 16.53 -14.18
C GLU A 36 -1.21 17.64 -14.33
N ALA A 37 -0.24 17.73 -13.40
CA ALA A 37 0.87 18.68 -13.47
C ALA A 37 1.87 18.40 -14.62
N GLY A 38 1.74 17.27 -15.33
CA GLY A 38 2.53 16.95 -16.50
C GLY A 38 4.05 16.89 -16.20
N PRO A 39 4.91 17.59 -16.98
CA PRO A 39 6.36 17.55 -16.80
C PRO A 39 6.83 18.00 -15.41
N GLU A 40 6.16 18.98 -14.80
CA GLU A 40 6.54 19.54 -13.50
C GLU A 40 6.29 18.55 -12.34
N GLY A 41 5.32 17.66 -12.50
CA GLY A 41 5.05 16.58 -11.53
C GLY A 41 6.23 15.64 -11.31
N GLY A 42 7.11 15.49 -12.33
CA GLY A 42 8.32 14.70 -12.23
C GLY A 42 9.29 15.19 -11.15
N LYS A 43 9.42 16.52 -10.97
CA LYS A 43 10.28 17.13 -9.95
C LYS A 43 9.78 16.83 -8.53
N VAL A 44 8.46 16.90 -8.34
CA VAL A 44 7.81 16.56 -7.06
C VAL A 44 8.04 15.09 -6.72
N MET A 45 7.82 14.18 -7.68
CA MET A 45 8.04 12.75 -7.46
C MET A 45 9.50 12.42 -7.13
N ALA A 46 10.46 13.07 -7.81
CA ALA A 46 11.88 12.92 -7.51
C ALA A 46 12.24 13.45 -6.11
N GLY A 47 11.62 14.55 -5.67
CA GLY A 47 11.77 15.08 -4.31
C GLY A 47 11.25 14.11 -3.25
N ILE A 48 10.08 13.52 -3.49
CA ILE A 48 9.47 12.50 -2.60
C ILE A 48 10.35 11.25 -2.52
N GLN A 49 10.86 10.78 -3.66
CA GLN A 49 11.72 9.60 -3.71
C GLN A 49 13.03 9.81 -2.92
N ARG A 50 13.64 11.00 -3.03
CA ARG A 50 14.84 11.37 -2.25
C ARG A 50 14.60 11.39 -0.74
N ARG A 51 13.38 11.68 -0.30
CA ARG A 51 12.99 11.61 1.12
C ARG A 51 12.72 10.18 1.61
N GLY A 52 12.92 9.18 0.75
CA GLY A 52 12.84 7.77 1.14
C GLY A 52 11.41 7.22 1.26
N LEU A 53 10.39 7.87 0.67
CA LEU A 53 9.01 7.39 0.77
C LEU A 53 8.86 5.92 0.32
N MET A 54 9.59 5.50 -0.72
CA MET A 54 9.60 4.13 -1.24
C MET A 54 10.22 3.09 -0.30
N THR A 55 10.90 3.55 0.76
CA THR A 55 11.50 2.75 1.83
C THR A 55 10.68 2.83 3.11
N VAL A 56 10.23 4.03 3.50
CA VAL A 56 9.42 4.25 4.70
C VAL A 56 8.07 3.54 4.60
N MET A 57 7.43 3.59 3.43
CA MET A 57 6.08 3.06 3.26
C MET A 57 6.00 1.54 3.48
N PRO A 58 6.87 0.69 2.89
CA PRO A 58 6.92 -0.74 3.23
C PRO A 58 7.25 -1.03 4.69
N LEU A 59 8.09 -0.22 5.34
CA LEU A 59 8.45 -0.42 6.75
C LEU A 59 7.25 -0.19 7.68
N LEU A 60 6.47 0.86 7.43
CA LEU A 60 5.21 1.10 8.14
C LEU A 60 4.23 -0.06 7.92
N ALA A 61 4.12 -0.54 6.68
CA ALA A 61 3.26 -1.68 6.37
C ALA A 61 3.68 -2.95 7.14
N ILE A 62 4.97 -3.28 7.14
CA ILE A 62 5.51 -4.44 7.87
C ILE A 62 5.27 -4.29 9.36
N GLY A 63 5.52 -3.11 9.93
CA GLY A 63 5.27 -2.81 11.34
C GLY A 63 3.81 -3.05 11.73
N ALA A 64 2.88 -2.57 10.91
CA ALA A 64 1.45 -2.80 11.11
C ALA A 64 1.07 -4.29 10.97
N LEU A 65 1.55 -4.98 9.92
CA LEU A 65 1.20 -6.38 9.67
C LEU A 65 1.72 -7.31 10.76
N ILE A 66 3.00 -7.21 11.13
CA ILE A 66 3.61 -8.11 12.13
C ILE A 66 2.94 -7.90 13.49
N SER A 67 2.80 -6.65 13.94
CA SER A 67 2.15 -6.35 15.22
C SER A 67 0.68 -6.78 15.23
N GLY A 68 -0.04 -6.61 14.12
CA GLY A 68 -1.44 -7.02 13.99
C GLY A 68 -1.64 -8.54 14.03
N ILE A 69 -0.79 -9.28 13.29
CA ILE A 69 -0.78 -10.76 13.33
C ILE A 69 -0.51 -11.23 14.76
N TRP A 70 0.46 -10.64 15.44
CA TRP A 70 0.79 -11.03 16.80
C TRP A 70 -0.35 -10.72 17.78
N LEU A 71 -1.00 -9.56 17.67
CA LEU A 71 -2.20 -9.24 18.46
C LEU A 71 -3.33 -10.24 18.22
N TYR A 72 -3.56 -10.64 16.97
CA TYR A 72 -4.57 -11.62 16.62
C TYR A 72 -4.30 -12.99 17.26
N LEU A 73 -3.06 -13.49 17.13
CA LEU A 73 -2.66 -14.77 17.71
C LEU A 73 -2.73 -14.75 19.24
N ARG A 74 -2.40 -13.63 19.86
CA ARG A 74 -2.49 -13.48 21.32
C ARG A 74 -3.94 -13.40 21.80
N ALA A 75 -4.81 -12.71 21.06
CA ALA A 75 -6.24 -12.67 21.34
C ALA A 75 -6.89 -14.05 21.21
N ALA A 76 -6.39 -14.89 20.29
CA ALA A 76 -6.86 -16.25 20.12
C ALA A 76 -6.50 -17.21 21.28
N GLY A 77 -5.59 -16.84 22.18
CA GLY A 77 -5.27 -17.64 23.37
C GLY A 77 -4.77 -19.06 23.10
N GLY A 78 -4.15 -19.31 21.93
CA GLY A 78 -3.74 -20.66 21.50
C GLY A 78 -4.80 -21.44 20.70
N MET A 79 -5.99 -20.87 20.49
CA MET A 79 -7.11 -21.49 19.76
C MET A 79 -7.50 -20.66 18.52
N PRO A 80 -6.58 -20.45 17.54
CA PRO A 80 -6.81 -19.55 16.41
C PRO A 80 -7.99 -19.94 15.51
N ALA A 81 -8.28 -21.24 15.39
CA ALA A 81 -9.39 -21.72 14.58
C ALA A 81 -10.76 -21.40 15.20
N GLU A 82 -10.87 -21.44 16.54
CA GLU A 82 -12.11 -21.11 17.23
C GLU A 82 -12.31 -19.60 17.32
N TYR A 83 -11.25 -18.87 17.69
CA TYR A 83 -11.28 -17.42 17.68
C TYR A 83 -11.66 -16.87 16.31
N GLY A 84 -11.10 -17.44 15.23
CA GLY A 84 -11.41 -17.06 13.86
C GLY A 84 -12.85 -17.37 13.40
N ARG A 85 -13.64 -18.13 14.18
CA ARG A 85 -15.08 -18.35 13.93
C ARG A 85 -15.96 -17.39 14.73
N SER A 86 -15.42 -16.72 15.74
CA SER A 86 -16.15 -15.70 16.49
C SER A 86 -16.39 -14.45 15.62
N PRO A 87 -17.47 -13.67 15.83
CA PRO A 87 -17.71 -12.43 15.09
C PRO A 87 -16.54 -11.45 15.15
N VAL A 88 -15.97 -11.24 16.34
CA VAL A 88 -14.80 -10.38 16.56
C VAL A 88 -13.56 -10.90 15.82
N GLY A 89 -13.27 -12.20 15.92
CA GLY A 89 -12.14 -12.81 15.23
C GLY A 89 -12.29 -12.80 13.72
N LEU A 90 -13.50 -13.00 13.18
CA LEU A 90 -13.77 -12.86 11.75
C LEU A 90 -13.50 -11.43 11.28
N ALA A 91 -13.96 -10.41 12.00
CA ALA A 91 -13.75 -9.01 11.61
C ALA A 91 -12.25 -8.64 11.59
N TYR A 92 -11.50 -8.98 12.65
CA TYR A 92 -10.04 -8.76 12.66
C TYR A 92 -9.31 -9.62 11.61
N GLY A 93 -9.73 -10.86 11.42
CA GLY A 93 -9.12 -11.80 10.47
C GLY A 93 -9.31 -11.37 9.02
N LEU A 94 -10.53 -10.98 8.63
CA LEU A 94 -10.83 -10.48 7.29
C LEU A 94 -10.12 -9.14 7.02
N GLY A 95 -10.09 -8.24 8.01
CA GLY A 95 -9.33 -6.99 7.89
C GLY A 95 -7.83 -7.23 7.74
N GLY A 96 -7.26 -8.14 8.54
CA GLY A 96 -5.86 -8.56 8.42
C GLY A 96 -5.55 -9.19 7.06
N LEU A 97 -6.41 -10.08 6.58
CA LEU A 97 -6.27 -10.70 5.26
C LEU A 97 -6.30 -9.66 4.14
N ALA A 98 -7.23 -8.71 4.18
CA ALA A 98 -7.31 -7.63 3.20
C ALA A 98 -6.03 -6.77 3.20
N ALA A 99 -5.47 -6.45 4.37
CA ALA A 99 -4.21 -5.72 4.49
C ALA A 99 -3.01 -6.51 3.94
N ILE A 100 -2.96 -7.83 4.14
CA ILE A 100 -1.93 -8.70 3.58
C ILE A 100 -2.02 -8.71 2.04
N VAL A 101 -3.21 -8.90 1.48
CA VAL A 101 -3.43 -8.87 0.03
C VAL A 101 -3.06 -7.50 -0.55
N ALA A 102 -3.45 -6.42 0.13
CA ALA A 102 -3.10 -5.05 -0.23
C ALA A 102 -1.57 -4.85 -0.33
N TRP A 103 -0.83 -5.33 0.68
CA TRP A 103 0.63 -5.25 0.70
C TRP A 103 1.28 -6.08 -0.43
N ILE A 104 0.80 -7.30 -0.68
CA ILE A 104 1.27 -8.16 -1.77
C ILE A 104 1.06 -7.46 -3.12
N LEU A 105 -0.12 -6.90 -3.39
CA LEU A 105 -0.41 -6.18 -4.63
C LEU A 105 0.49 -4.94 -4.78
N GLY A 106 0.70 -4.20 -3.69
CA GLY A 106 1.61 -3.06 -3.65
C GLY A 106 3.04 -3.43 -4.05
N MET A 107 3.55 -4.54 -3.52
CA MET A 107 4.93 -5.00 -3.75
C MET A 107 5.15 -5.71 -5.08
N THR A 108 4.17 -6.49 -5.56
CA THR A 108 4.33 -7.36 -6.74
C THR A 108 3.75 -6.75 -8.03
N VAL A 109 2.78 -5.84 -7.91
CA VAL A 109 2.09 -5.23 -9.06
C VAL A 109 2.41 -3.75 -9.16
N MET A 110 2.08 -2.97 -8.14
CA MET A 110 2.17 -1.51 -8.20
C MET A 110 3.63 -1.04 -8.31
N ARG A 111 4.49 -1.41 -7.34
CA ARG A 111 5.89 -0.97 -7.29
C ARG A 111 6.68 -1.36 -8.54
N PRO A 112 6.65 -2.62 -9.04
CA PRO A 112 7.39 -2.98 -10.24
C PRO A 112 6.88 -2.26 -11.49
N SER A 113 5.56 -2.05 -11.60
CA SER A 113 4.99 -1.32 -12.76
C SER A 113 5.44 0.14 -12.76
N MET A 114 5.47 0.80 -11.59
CA MET A 114 6.00 2.15 -11.44
C MET A 114 7.49 2.23 -11.81
N LEU A 115 8.33 1.36 -11.24
CA LEU A 115 9.77 1.37 -11.50
C LEU A 115 10.10 1.11 -12.98
N LYS A 116 9.43 0.11 -13.58
CA LYS A 116 9.58 -0.18 -15.02
C LYS A 116 9.14 1.00 -15.89
N SER A 117 8.05 1.70 -15.52
CA SER A 117 7.58 2.87 -16.27
C SER A 117 8.59 4.02 -16.26
N VAL A 118 9.30 4.22 -15.13
CA VAL A 118 10.34 5.25 -15.02
C VAL A 118 11.58 4.85 -15.81
N ALA A 119 12.07 3.61 -15.62
CA ALA A 119 13.25 3.12 -16.32
C ALA A 119 13.06 3.14 -17.85
N LEU A 120 11.89 2.71 -18.34
CA LEU A 120 11.56 2.73 -19.76
C LEU A 120 11.37 4.16 -20.30
N GLY A 121 10.80 5.06 -19.50
CA GLY A 121 10.72 6.48 -19.87
C GLY A 121 12.08 7.14 -20.01
N GLN A 122 13.08 6.68 -19.25
CA GLN A 122 14.46 7.17 -19.28
C GLN A 122 15.33 6.51 -20.36
N SER A 123 14.90 5.38 -20.94
CA SER A 123 15.71 4.67 -21.95
C SER A 123 15.69 5.33 -23.33
N LEU A 124 14.84 6.34 -23.54
CA LEU A 124 14.79 7.09 -24.80
C LEU A 124 15.98 8.04 -24.92
N GLY A 125 16.88 7.76 -25.86
CA GLY A 125 17.95 8.67 -26.24
C GLY A 125 17.44 9.85 -27.11
N PRO A 126 18.26 10.90 -27.26
CA PRO A 126 17.91 12.06 -28.09
C PRO A 126 17.76 11.72 -29.58
N THR A 127 18.37 10.62 -30.04
CA THR A 127 18.34 10.14 -31.43
C THR A 127 17.27 9.08 -31.71
N ALA A 128 16.41 8.76 -30.73
CA ALA A 128 15.36 7.75 -30.90
C ALA A 128 14.38 8.17 -32.00
N SER A 129 14.01 7.23 -32.87
CA SER A 129 13.06 7.47 -33.96
C SER A 129 11.66 7.84 -33.42
N ALA A 130 10.84 8.50 -34.24
CA ALA A 130 9.47 8.84 -33.87
C ALA A 130 8.63 7.58 -33.55
N GLU A 131 8.80 6.50 -34.32
CA GLU A 131 8.12 5.22 -34.07
C GLU A 131 8.56 4.56 -32.77
N GLU A 132 9.86 4.56 -32.48
CA GLU A 132 10.40 4.01 -31.23
C GLU A 132 9.90 4.79 -30.03
N ARG A 133 9.90 6.14 -30.12
CA ARG A 133 9.34 7.01 -29.09
C ARG A 133 7.86 6.73 -28.85
N GLN A 134 7.07 6.57 -29.90
CA GLN A 134 5.65 6.22 -29.79
C GLN A 134 5.45 4.88 -29.07
N ARG A 135 6.22 3.84 -29.44
CA ARG A 135 6.13 2.49 -28.84
C ARG A 135 6.49 2.51 -27.35
N VAL A 136 7.60 3.16 -26.99
CA VAL A 136 8.04 3.28 -25.59
C VAL A 136 7.01 4.06 -24.78
N MET A 137 6.51 5.19 -25.28
CA MET A 137 5.51 5.98 -24.57
C MET A 137 4.20 5.23 -24.36
N GLY A 138 3.76 4.43 -25.34
CA GLY A 138 2.60 3.55 -25.18
C GLY A 138 2.78 2.51 -24.07
N GLU A 139 3.95 1.88 -24.00
CA GLU A 139 4.25 0.89 -22.94
C GLU A 139 4.39 1.54 -21.56
N VAL A 140 4.98 2.74 -21.47
CA VAL A 140 5.03 3.54 -20.23
C VAL A 140 3.61 3.85 -19.74
N GLN A 141 2.71 4.27 -20.64
CA GLN A 141 1.30 4.54 -20.30
C GLN A 141 0.59 3.26 -19.82
N ARG A 142 0.82 2.12 -20.47
CA ARG A 142 0.26 0.82 -20.05
C ARG A 142 0.70 0.44 -18.64
N LEU A 143 1.99 0.59 -18.33
CA LEU A 143 2.54 0.31 -17.01
C LEU A 143 1.99 1.26 -15.94
N ARG A 144 1.86 2.55 -16.25
CA ARG A 144 1.23 3.53 -15.35
C ARG A 144 -0.25 3.23 -15.09
N GLY A 145 -1.00 2.85 -16.12
CA GLY A 145 -2.39 2.41 -15.99
C GLY A 145 -2.53 1.19 -15.07
N ARG A 146 -1.66 0.19 -15.25
CA ARG A 146 -1.60 -1.01 -14.38
C ARG A 146 -1.29 -0.65 -12.93
N ALA A 147 -0.33 0.26 -12.71
CA ALA A 147 0.01 0.75 -11.38
C ALA A 147 -1.16 1.50 -10.73
N ALA A 148 -1.84 2.38 -11.48
CA ALA A 148 -3.00 3.14 -10.98
C ALA A 148 -4.18 2.23 -10.62
N GLY A 149 -4.50 1.24 -11.45
CA GLY A 149 -5.54 0.25 -11.15
C GLY A 149 -5.22 -0.55 -9.88
N SER A 150 -3.99 -1.05 -9.77
CA SER A 150 -3.54 -1.74 -8.55
C SER A 150 -3.59 -0.83 -7.32
N SER A 151 -3.21 0.44 -7.45
CA SER A 151 -3.24 1.42 -6.36
C SER A 151 -4.67 1.63 -5.84
N ARG A 152 -5.67 1.79 -6.71
CA ARG A 152 -7.07 1.94 -6.29
C ARG A 152 -7.59 0.69 -5.57
N LEU A 153 -7.29 -0.50 -6.10
CA LEU A 153 -7.66 -1.76 -5.47
C LEU A 153 -7.02 -1.91 -4.08
N THR A 154 -5.71 -1.65 -3.98
CA THR A 154 -4.99 -1.68 -2.70
C THR A 154 -5.59 -0.68 -1.71
N ALA A 155 -5.94 0.54 -2.16
CA ALA A 155 -6.56 1.53 -1.28
C ALA A 155 -7.94 1.07 -0.78
N GLY A 156 -8.76 0.46 -1.65
CA GLY A 156 -10.04 -0.13 -1.26
C GLY A 156 -9.90 -1.25 -0.21
N LEU A 157 -8.92 -2.15 -0.40
CA LEU A 157 -8.62 -3.22 0.57
C LEU A 157 -8.18 -2.66 1.93
N LEU A 158 -7.35 -1.61 1.94
CA LEU A 158 -6.90 -0.97 3.18
C LEU A 158 -8.04 -0.23 3.90
N LEU A 159 -8.92 0.44 3.15
CA LEU A 159 -10.12 1.08 3.73
C LEU A 159 -11.07 0.03 4.32
N PHE A 160 -11.27 -1.09 3.61
CA PHE A 160 -12.02 -2.23 4.14
C PHE A 160 -11.37 -2.78 5.42
N ALA A 161 -10.04 -2.94 5.45
CA ALA A 161 -9.33 -3.41 6.63
C ALA A 161 -9.56 -2.50 7.85
N VAL A 162 -9.45 -1.18 7.67
CA VAL A 162 -9.73 -0.20 8.74
C VAL A 162 -11.18 -0.28 9.21
N ALA A 163 -12.14 -0.37 8.28
CA ALA A 163 -13.55 -0.49 8.62
C ALA A 163 -13.85 -1.77 9.42
N ALA A 164 -13.32 -2.91 8.97
CA ALA A 164 -13.49 -4.20 9.65
C ALA A 164 -12.94 -4.15 11.08
N MET A 165 -11.74 -3.60 11.27
CA MET A 165 -11.11 -3.46 12.59
C MET A 165 -11.84 -2.46 13.50
N ALA A 166 -12.36 -1.37 12.93
CA ALA A 166 -13.13 -0.37 13.67
C ALA A 166 -14.48 -0.91 14.15
N VAL A 167 -15.10 -1.82 13.39
CA VAL A 167 -16.36 -2.48 13.76
C VAL A 167 -16.12 -3.64 14.73
N ALA A 168 -15.00 -4.35 14.62
CA ALA A 168 -14.68 -5.53 15.45
C ALA A 168 -14.80 -5.28 16.96
N ARG A 169 -14.60 -4.04 17.44
CA ARG A 169 -14.76 -3.68 18.85
C ARG A 169 -16.20 -3.71 19.37
N TYR A 170 -17.18 -3.81 18.48
CA TYR A 170 -18.62 -3.78 18.78
C TYR A 170 -19.32 -5.12 18.51
N LEU A 171 -18.56 -6.13 18.08
CA LEU A 171 -19.06 -7.47 17.78
C LEU A 171 -18.86 -8.43 18.96
#